data_AF-A0A1F5SMQ6-F1
#
_entry.id   AF-A0A1F5SMQ6-F1
#
_cell.length_a   1.000
_cell.length_b   1.000
_cell.length_c   1.000
_cell.angle_alpha   90.00
_cell.angle_beta   90.00
_cell.angle_gamma   90.00
#
_symmetry.space_group_name_H-M   'P 1'
#
loop_
_entity.id
_entity.type
_entity.pdbx_description
1 polymer ?
#
loop_
_entity_poly.entity_id
_entity_poly.type
_entity_poly.pdbx_seq_one_letter_code
_entity_poly.pdbx_strand_id
1 'polypeptide(L)'
;MSYEELIQSICDHALKILGQGTLRFRPMRRKTRVDPKRGFVIGRTNLKTGLITIDILTPAKREPKKIASVLRTLCHEVAHHQKPPYRQFYRWRWIMRQHYPKFYKQILKNIEKLKKDEILKNYFN
;
A
#
# COMPACT_ATOMS: atom_id res chain seq x y z
N MET A 1 12.76 -6.54 -19.04
CA MET A 1 12.31 -6.12 -17.70
C MET A 1 11.07 -6.91 -17.33
N SER A 2 11.11 -7.66 -16.24
CA SER A 2 9.98 -8.43 -15.74
C SER A 2 8.90 -7.51 -15.14
N TYR A 3 7.66 -8.00 -15.02
CA TYR A 3 6.60 -7.25 -14.33
C TYR A 3 6.95 -6.96 -12.87
N GLU A 4 7.64 -7.88 -12.18
CA GLU A 4 8.14 -7.66 -10.81
C GLU A 4 9.13 -6.49 -10.74
N GLU A 5 10.10 -6.45 -11.65
CA GLU A 5 11.12 -5.38 -11.73
C GLU A 5 10.48 -4.02 -12.03
N LEU A 6 9.51 -3.99 -12.95
CA LEU A 6 8.76 -2.79 -13.28
C LEU A 6 7.99 -2.25 -12.06
N ILE A 7 7.26 -3.13 -11.35
CA ILE A 7 6.51 -2.71 -10.16
C ILE A 7 7.46 -2.28 -9.04
N GLN A 8 8.58 -2.97 -8.86
CA GLN A 8 9.60 -2.60 -7.88
C GLN A 8 10.12 -1.19 -8.14
N SER A 9 10.56 -0.89 -9.36
CA SER A 9 11.09 0.43 -9.71
C SER A 9 10.05 1.54 -9.55
N ILE A 10 8.82 1.29 -9.98
CA ILE A 10 7.69 2.23 -9.82
C ILE A 10 7.39 2.49 -8.34
N CYS A 11 7.32 1.46 -7.51
CA CYS A 11 7.03 1.61 -6.09
C CYS A 11 8.18 2.32 -5.35
N ASP A 12 9.43 2.01 -5.68
CA ASP A 12 10.60 2.66 -5.09
C ASP A 12 10.63 4.16 -5.46
N HIS A 13 10.28 4.50 -6.70
CA HIS A 13 10.09 5.89 -7.11
C HIS A 13 8.94 6.57 -6.34
N ALA A 14 7.79 5.91 -6.22
CA ALA A 14 6.65 6.42 -5.47
C ALA A 14 7.00 6.67 -3.98
N LEU A 15 7.78 5.79 -3.35
CA LEU A 15 8.25 5.99 -1.96
C LEU A 15 9.11 7.25 -1.82
N LYS A 16 9.98 7.55 -2.80
CA LYS A 16 10.75 8.80 -2.84
C LYS A 16 9.83 10.02 -2.93
N ILE A 17 8.85 10.00 -3.84
CA ILE A 17 7.86 11.08 -3.99
C ILE A 17 7.07 11.29 -2.69
N LEU A 18 6.70 10.22 -1.98
CA LEU A 18 6.00 10.31 -0.70
C LEU A 18 6.88 10.78 0.47
N GLY A 19 8.18 11.00 0.26
CA GLY A 19 9.12 11.39 1.31
C GLY A 19 9.39 10.25 2.30
N GLN A 20 9.32 9.00 1.83
CA GLN A 20 9.46 7.79 2.63
C GLN A 20 10.57 6.90 2.10
N GLY A 21 11.69 7.51 1.71
CA GLY A 21 12.83 6.81 1.11
C GLY A 21 13.53 5.79 2.02
N THR A 22 13.23 5.78 3.32
CA THR A 22 13.71 4.78 4.27
C THR A 22 12.88 3.49 4.25
N LEU A 23 11.64 3.55 3.76
CA LEU A 23 10.79 2.37 3.58
C LEU A 23 11.28 1.55 2.39
N ARG A 24 11.05 0.24 2.46
CA ARG A 24 11.46 -0.69 1.41
C ARG A 24 10.23 -1.39 0.86
N PHE A 25 10.08 -1.41 -0.45
CA PHE A 25 9.04 -2.19 -1.11
C PHE A 25 9.58 -3.56 -1.55
N ARG A 26 8.77 -4.61 -1.46
CA ARG A 26 9.00 -5.90 -2.13
C ARG A 26 7.68 -6.51 -2.61
N PRO A 27 7.62 -7.08 -3.83
CA PRO A 27 6.49 -7.89 -4.25
C PRO A 27 6.24 -9.06 -3.29
N MET A 28 4.97 -9.28 -2.94
CA MET A 28 4.57 -10.46 -2.16
C MET A 28 4.50 -11.67 -3.09
N ARG A 29 5.36 -12.65 -2.85
CA ARG A 29 5.35 -13.92 -3.58
C ARG A 29 4.43 -14.92 -2.89
N ARG A 30 3.16 -14.94 -3.30
CA ARG A 30 2.18 -15.95 -2.86
C ARG A 30 2.30 -17.19 -3.76
N LYS A 31 2.47 -18.36 -3.14
CA LYS A 31 2.61 -19.66 -3.85
C LYS A 31 1.28 -20.21 -4.35
N THR A 32 0.17 -19.92 -3.68
CA THR A 32 -1.14 -20.52 -3.96
C THR A 32 -2.19 -19.47 -4.35
N ARG A 33 -3.10 -19.88 -5.23
CA ARG A 33 -4.34 -19.15 -5.52
C ARG A 33 -5.18 -19.09 -4.25
N VAL A 34 -5.86 -17.96 -4.03
CA VAL A 34 -6.78 -17.80 -2.90
C VAL A 34 -8.14 -17.37 -3.39
N ASP A 35 -9.16 -17.94 -2.75
CA ASP A 35 -10.54 -17.56 -2.98
C ASP A 35 -10.75 -16.10 -2.53
N PRO A 36 -11.10 -15.17 -3.45
CA PRO A 36 -11.38 -13.79 -3.08
C PRO A 36 -12.51 -13.66 -2.05
N LYS A 37 -13.43 -14.63 -1.99
CA LYS A 37 -14.59 -14.63 -1.07
C LYS A 37 -14.20 -14.92 0.38
N ARG A 38 -13.07 -15.58 0.64
CA ARG A 38 -12.68 -16.01 1.99
C ARG A 38 -11.81 -15.02 2.76
N GLY A 39 -11.69 -13.79 2.26
CA GLY A 39 -10.82 -12.77 2.83
C GLY A 39 -9.35 -13.12 2.62
N PHE A 40 -8.56 -12.16 2.14
CA PHE A 40 -7.12 -12.38 1.92
C PHE A 40 -6.35 -11.07 2.09
N VAL A 41 -5.09 -11.20 2.50
CA VAL A 41 -4.20 -10.05 2.69
C VAL A 41 -3.68 -9.57 1.33
N ILE A 42 -3.96 -8.31 1.00
CA ILE A 42 -3.51 -7.67 -0.25
C ILE A 42 -2.14 -7.00 -0.07
N GLY A 43 -1.93 -6.38 1.08
CA GLY A 43 -0.71 -5.68 1.44
C GLY A 43 -0.40 -5.88 2.91
N ARG A 44 0.89 -5.83 3.25
CA ARG A 44 1.38 -5.87 4.63
C ARG A 44 2.54 -4.92 4.76
N THR A 45 2.50 -4.12 5.81
CA THR A 45 3.61 -3.28 6.23
C THR A 45 4.13 -3.70 7.60
N ASN A 46 5.44 -3.66 7.77
CA ASN A 46 6.09 -3.80 9.07
C ASN A 46 6.49 -2.42 9.59
N LEU A 47 5.80 -1.95 10.64
CA LEU A 47 6.04 -0.64 11.24
C LEU A 47 7.42 -0.50 11.90
N LYS A 48 8.06 -1.61 12.27
CA LYS A 48 9.41 -1.59 12.88
C LYS A 48 10.51 -1.55 11.83
N THR A 49 10.40 -2.39 10.80
CA THR A 49 11.47 -2.52 9.78
C THR A 49 11.27 -1.65 8.56
N GLY A 50 10.09 -1.06 8.37
CA GLY A 50 9.75 -0.27 7.19
C GLY A 50 9.53 -1.08 5.91
N LEU A 51 9.47 -2.42 6.00
CA LEU A 51 9.23 -3.28 4.85
C LEU A 51 7.74 -3.33 4.49
N ILE A 52 7.42 -2.91 3.28
CA ILE A 52 6.10 -3.01 2.66
C ILE A 52 6.13 -4.15 1.64
N THR A 53 5.15 -5.04 1.75
CA THR A 53 4.93 -6.11 0.77
C THR A 53 3.51 -6.06 0.23
N ILE A 54 3.36 -6.15 -1.10
CA ILE A 54 2.06 -6.08 -1.77
C ILE A 54 1.93 -7.23 -2.75
N ASP A 55 0.76 -7.88 -2.75
CA ASP A 55 0.43 -8.88 -3.76
C ASP A 55 0.17 -8.16 -5.10
N ILE A 56 1.12 -8.28 -6.01
CA ILE A 56 1.08 -7.62 -7.32
C ILE A 56 0.24 -8.40 -8.34
N LEU A 57 -0.21 -9.61 -7.98
CA LEU A 57 -1.01 -10.49 -8.82
C LEU A 57 -2.43 -10.64 -8.25
N THR A 58 -3.40 -10.92 -9.12
CA THR A 58 -4.79 -11.13 -8.72
C THR A 58 -4.91 -12.38 -7.84
N PRO A 59 -5.78 -12.37 -6.82
CA PRO A 59 -5.91 -13.47 -5.86
C PRO A 59 -6.31 -14.81 -6.49
N ALA A 60 -7.31 -14.79 -7.37
CA ALA A 60 -7.89 -15.98 -7.98
C ALA A 60 -7.07 -16.50 -9.17
N LYS A 61 -6.73 -15.62 -10.11
CA LYS A 61 -6.11 -16.00 -11.39
C LYS A 61 -4.58 -15.89 -11.40
N ARG A 62 -4.00 -15.15 -10.45
CA ARG A 62 -2.56 -14.80 -10.41
C ARG A 62 -2.08 -14.01 -11.64
N GLU A 63 -2.97 -13.20 -12.20
CA GLU A 63 -2.66 -12.29 -13.29
C GLU A 63 -2.08 -10.97 -12.76
N PRO A 64 -1.25 -10.24 -13.52
CA PRO A 64 -0.77 -8.91 -13.13
C PRO A 64 -1.91 -7.97 -12.76
N LYS A 65 -1.82 -7.32 -11.59
CA LYS A 65 -2.74 -6.24 -11.21
C LYS A 65 -2.47 -4.98 -12.03
N LYS A 66 -3.48 -4.13 -12.14
CA LYS A 66 -3.26 -2.76 -12.61
C LYS A 66 -2.25 -2.05 -11.69
N ILE A 67 -1.27 -1.37 -12.25
CA ILE A 67 -0.24 -0.59 -11.51
C ILE A 67 -0.93 0.42 -10.58
N ALA A 68 -1.99 1.07 -11.05
CA ALA A 68 -2.86 1.95 -10.27
C ALA A 68 -3.39 1.34 -8.97
N SER A 69 -3.69 0.04 -8.98
CA SER A 69 -4.20 -0.69 -7.81
C SER A 69 -3.06 -0.93 -6.82
N VAL A 70 -1.89 -1.34 -7.31
CA VAL A 70 -0.68 -1.53 -6.49
C VAL A 70 -0.26 -0.22 -5.82
N LEU A 71 -0.23 0.90 -6.56
CA LEU A 71 0.10 2.22 -6.03
C LEU A 71 -0.88 2.71 -4.96
N ARG A 72 -2.19 2.44 -5.13
CA ARG A 72 -3.20 2.75 -4.09
C ARG A 72 -2.98 1.93 -2.84
N THR A 73 -2.66 0.64 -2.96
CA THR A 73 -2.27 -0.19 -1.82
C THR A 73 -0.99 0.33 -1.17
N LEU A 74 0.01 0.72 -1.95
CA LEU A 74 1.24 1.32 -1.41
C LEU A 74 0.94 2.58 -0.60
N CYS A 75 0.08 3.47 -1.10
CA CYS A 75 -0.35 4.66 -0.36
C CYS A 75 -1.03 4.32 0.98
N HIS A 76 -1.81 3.23 1.03
CA HIS A 76 -2.43 2.72 2.25
C HIS A 76 -1.37 2.24 3.25
N GLU A 77 -0.42 1.42 2.80
CA GLU A 77 0.64 0.88 3.65
C GLU A 77 1.59 1.98 4.17
N VAL A 78 1.88 2.98 3.34
CA VAL A 78 2.64 4.18 3.74
C VAL A 78 1.85 5.02 4.75
N ALA A 79 0.53 5.14 4.59
CA ALA A 79 -0.28 5.89 5.54
C ALA A 79 -0.24 5.29 6.96
N HIS A 80 -0.03 3.98 7.11
CA HIS A 80 0.18 3.36 8.43
C HIS A 80 1.48 3.82 9.11
N HIS A 81 2.50 4.21 8.36
CA HIS A 81 3.72 4.81 8.91
C HIS A 81 3.53 6.30 9.25
N GLN A 82 2.78 7.04 8.43
CA GLN A 82 2.54 8.47 8.62
C GLN A 82 1.49 8.78 9.70
N LYS A 83 0.52 7.88 9.87
CA LYS A 83 -0.59 7.95 10.82
C LYS A 83 -0.74 6.57 11.48
N PRO A 84 0.18 6.21 12.38
CA PRO A 84 0.15 4.91 13.02
C PRO A 84 -1.14 4.72 13.82
N PRO A 85 -1.66 3.49 13.89
CA PRO A 85 -2.76 3.15 14.75
C PRO A 85 -2.50 3.58 16.20
N TYR A 86 -3.51 4.15 16.86
CA TYR A 86 -3.42 4.53 18.28
C TYR A 86 -4.60 3.97 19.09
N ARG A 87 -4.40 3.86 20.41
CA ARG A 87 -5.47 3.48 21.34
C ARG A 87 -6.20 4.73 21.83
N GLN A 88 -7.51 4.64 21.94
CA GLN A 88 -8.36 5.70 22.47
C GLN A 88 -9.33 5.10 23.47
N PHE A 89 -9.54 5.78 24.60
CA PHE A 89 -10.62 5.44 25.52
C PHE A 89 -11.93 6.07 25.01
N TYR A 90 -12.96 5.26 24.79
CA TYR A 90 -14.26 5.72 24.30
C TYR A 90 -15.37 4.87 24.90
N ARG A 91 -16.36 5.53 25.52
CA ARG A 91 -17.50 4.87 26.21
C ARG A 91 -17.03 3.72 27.11
N TRP A 92 -16.10 4.02 28.02
CA TRP A 92 -15.58 3.08 29.02
C TRP A 92 -14.79 1.89 28.47
N ARG A 93 -14.37 1.94 27.19
CA ARG A 93 -13.61 0.87 26.55
C ARG A 93 -12.38 1.42 25.83
N TRP A 94 -11.28 0.68 25.89
CA TRP A 94 -10.12 0.93 25.03
C TRP A 94 -10.39 0.40 23.64
N ILE A 95 -10.40 1.28 22.65
CA ILE A 95 -10.58 0.93 21.25
C ILE A 95 -9.32 1.23 20.46
N MET A 96 -9.05 0.39 19.45
CA MET A 96 -7.95 0.59 18.52
C MET A 96 -8.43 1.39 17.31
N ARG A 97 -7.84 2.55 17.07
CA ARG A 97 -8.13 3.39 15.91
C ARG A 97 -7.09 3.13 14.81
N GLN A 98 -7.32 2.10 14.00
CA GLN A 98 -6.45 1.74 12.88
C GLN A 98 -6.75 2.59 11.63
N HIS A 99 -8.01 2.64 11.20
CA HIS A 99 -8.44 3.36 9.99
C HIS A 99 -9.41 4.51 10.32
N TYR A 100 -8.98 5.43 11.17
CA TYR A 100 -9.80 6.59 11.56
C TYR A 100 -9.83 7.65 10.43
N PRO A 101 -10.81 8.57 10.32
CA PRO A 101 -10.93 9.48 9.16
C PRO A 101 -9.67 10.25 8.76
N LYS A 102 -8.81 10.62 9.74
CA LYS A 102 -7.51 11.24 9.46
C LYS A 102 -6.57 10.34 8.63
N PHE A 103 -6.63 9.03 8.83
CA PHE A 103 -5.91 8.02 8.05
C PHE A 103 -6.36 8.04 6.58
N TYR A 104 -7.67 7.99 6.32
CA TYR A 104 -8.19 8.06 4.95
C TYR A 104 -7.84 9.38 4.25
N LYS A 105 -7.89 10.51 4.98
CA LYS A 105 -7.41 11.80 4.46
C LYS A 105 -5.93 11.74 4.08
N GLN A 106 -5.11 11.02 4.84
CA GLN A 106 -3.68 10.84 4.52
C GLN A 106 -3.48 9.98 3.25
N ILE A 107 -4.26 8.91 3.08
CA ILE A 107 -4.21 8.11 1.84
C ILE A 107 -4.55 8.98 0.63
N LEU A 108 -5.64 9.76 0.69
CA LEU A 108 -6.04 10.64 -0.40
C LEU A 108 -4.95 11.66 -0.72
N LYS A 109 -4.34 12.27 0.30
CA LYS A 109 -3.17 13.16 0.11
C LYS A 109 -2.01 12.47 -0.60
N ASN A 110 -1.70 11.22 -0.22
CA ASN A 110 -0.63 10.45 -0.86
C ASN A 110 -0.96 10.16 -2.33
N ILE A 111 -2.18 9.73 -2.63
CA ILE A 111 -2.64 9.47 -4.02
C ILE A 111 -2.54 10.73 -4.87
N GLU A 112 -3.03 11.87 -4.37
CA GLU A 112 -2.96 13.14 -5.11
C GLU A 112 -1.51 13.61 -5.31
N LYS A 113 -0.60 13.30 -4.38
CA LYS A 113 0.83 13.56 -4.57
C LYS A 113 1.39 12.72 -5.72
N LEU A 114 1.03 11.44 -5.80
CA LEU A 114 1.48 10.56 -6.90
C LEU A 114 0.88 10.95 -8.24
N LYS A 115 -0.37 11.44 -8.29
CA LYS A 115 -1.01 11.90 -9.54
C LYS A 115 -0.37 13.18 -10.10
N LYS A 116 0.31 13.97 -9.28
CA LYS A 116 1.03 15.18 -9.72
C LYS A 116 2.39 14.88 -10.33
N ASP A 117 2.92 13.68 -10.11
CA ASP A 117 4.19 13.25 -10.65
C ASP A 117 4.09 12.94 -12.16
N GLU A 118 5.10 13.33 -12.93
CA GLU A 118 5.08 13.23 -14.40
C GLU A 118 5.06 11.80 -14.91
N ILE A 119 5.70 10.88 -14.18
CA ILE A 119 5.80 9.46 -14.53
C ILE A 119 4.56 8.73 -14.03
N LEU A 120 4.25 8.90 -12.74
CA LEU A 120 3.23 8.10 -12.06
C LEU A 120 1.80 8.46 -12.47
N LYS A 121 1.54 9.71 -12.89
CA LYS A 121 0.20 10.14 -13.35
C LYS A 121 -0.38 9.24 -14.44
N ASN A 122 0.47 8.73 -15.33
CA ASN A 122 0.07 7.90 -16.47
C ASN A 122 -0.55 6.56 -16.02
N TYR A 123 -0.27 6.11 -14.80
CA TYR A 123 -0.86 4.89 -14.25
C TYR A 123 -2.19 5.11 -13.52
N PHE A 124 -2.62 6.35 -13.30
CA PHE A 124 -3.88 6.66 -12.63
C PHE A 124 -5.04 7.00 -13.59
N ASN A 125 -4.72 7.21 -14.87
CA ASN A 125 -5.67 7.45 -15.95
C ASN A 125 -6.44 6.19 -16.36
#